data_AF-A0A9D2AX14-F1
#
_entry.id   AF-A0A9D2AX14-F1
#
_cell.length_a   1.000
_cell.length_b   1.000
_cell.length_c   1.000
_cell.angle_alpha   90.00
_cell.angle_beta   90.00
_cell.angle_gamma   90.00
#
_symmetry.space_group_name_H-M   'P 1'
#
loop_
_entity.id
_entity.type
_entity.pdbx_description
1 polymer ?
#
loop_
_entity_poly.entity_id
_entity_poly.type
_entity_poly.pdbx_seq_one_letter_code
_entity_poly.pdbx_strand_id
1 'polypeptide(L)'
;MKFNLHRDPSNKLQKIPYSVMQIAGLADRKELTLQADEGCILLSHDHLSTREAIKTVTHLDQVATCLVKQLVEASKKIASPPEECEDPLDEFDEDMIENLVDCGADPDGLRMLLVLEESEDE
;
A
#
# COMPACT_ATOMS: atom_id res chain seq x y z
N MET A 1 -1.47 -20.48 -6.36
CA MET A 1 -2.93 -20.43 -6.59
C MET A 1 -3.56 -19.58 -5.48
N LYS A 2 -4.66 -18.87 -5.76
CA LYS A 2 -5.38 -18.03 -4.79
C LYS A 2 -6.80 -18.57 -4.60
N PHE A 3 -7.27 -18.67 -3.36
CA PHE A 3 -8.64 -19.08 -3.01
C PHE A 3 -9.26 -17.98 -2.14
N ASN A 4 -10.55 -17.71 -2.34
CA ASN A 4 -11.32 -16.85 -1.45
C ASN A 4 -12.04 -17.72 -0.42
N LEU A 5 -11.71 -17.56 0.86
CA LEU A 5 -12.38 -18.26 1.96
C LEU A 5 -13.35 -17.29 2.64
N HIS A 6 -14.65 -17.51 2.45
CA HIS A 6 -15.69 -16.79 3.18
C HIS A 6 -15.97 -17.51 4.50
N ARG A 7 -15.98 -16.77 5.60
CA ARG A 7 -16.26 -17.31 6.93
C ARG A 7 -17.29 -16.48 7.68
N ASP A 8 -18.02 -17.14 8.56
CA ASP A 8 -18.81 -16.49 9.61
C ASP A 8 -17.87 -16.16 10.80
N PRO A 9 -17.64 -14.87 11.12
CA PRO A 9 -16.83 -14.48 12.26
C PRO A 9 -17.41 -14.91 13.61
N SER A 10 -18.73 -15.12 13.70
CA SER A 10 -19.43 -15.56 14.91
C SER A 10 -19.14 -17.03 15.22
N ASN A 11 -18.78 -17.82 14.20
CA ASN A 11 -18.39 -19.20 14.34
C ASN A 11 -16.92 -19.31 14.78
N LYS A 12 -16.69 -19.83 15.98
CA LYS A 12 -15.33 -20.03 16.50
C LYS A 12 -14.55 -21.13 15.77
N LEU A 13 -15.24 -22.03 15.08
CA LEU A 13 -14.61 -23.10 14.29
C LEU A 13 -14.44 -22.64 12.83
N GLN A 14 -13.19 -22.66 12.37
CA GLN A 14 -12.82 -22.28 11.02
C GLN A 14 -12.30 -23.52 10.27
N LYS A 15 -12.88 -23.80 9.10
CA LYS A 15 -12.51 -24.97 8.29
C LYS A 15 -11.58 -24.54 7.17
N ILE A 16 -10.45 -25.23 7.03
CA ILE A 16 -9.56 -25.07 5.87
C ILE A 16 -10.04 -26.07 4.79
N PRO A 17 -10.33 -25.62 3.56
CA PRO A 17 -10.71 -26.52 2.48
C PRO A 17 -9.63 -27.58 2.23
N TYR A 18 -10.04 -28.84 2.14
CA TYR A 18 -9.11 -29.96 1.95
C TYR A 18 -8.26 -29.84 0.68
N SER A 19 -8.82 -29.28 -0.40
CA SER A 19 -8.08 -29.02 -1.64
C SER A 19 -6.88 -28.08 -1.43
N VAL A 20 -7.00 -27.10 -0.54
CA VAL A 20 -5.88 -26.21 -0.18
C VAL A 20 -4.80 -26.99 0.57
N MET A 21 -5.20 -27.85 1.51
CA MET A 21 -4.28 -28.74 2.22
C MET A 21 -3.52 -29.68 1.27
N GLN A 22 -4.19 -30.24 0.26
CA GLN A 22 -3.57 -31.10 -0.73
C GLN A 22 -2.56 -30.35 -1.60
N ILE A 23 -2.94 -29.18 -2.12
CA ILE A 23 -2.05 -28.35 -2.97
C ILE A 23 -0.81 -27.90 -2.17
N ALA A 24 -0.99 -27.60 -0.89
CA ALA A 24 0.11 -27.22 0.00
C ALA A 24 0.99 -28.41 0.46
N GLY A 25 0.61 -29.66 0.15
CA GLY A 25 1.33 -30.86 0.60
C GLY A 25 1.15 -31.17 2.09
N LEU A 26 0.07 -30.67 2.70
CA LEU A 26 -0.23 -30.78 4.13
C LEU A 26 -1.33 -31.79 4.46
N ALA A 27 -2.05 -32.32 3.46
CA ALA A 27 -3.22 -33.17 3.66
C ALA A 27 -2.97 -34.45 4.46
N ASP A 28 -1.83 -35.12 4.25
CA ASP A 28 -1.49 -36.38 4.92
C ASP A 28 -0.67 -36.18 6.21
N ARG A 29 -0.49 -34.92 6.64
CA ARG A 29 0.34 -34.57 7.80
C ARG A 29 -0.47 -34.61 9.08
N LYS A 30 0.10 -35.22 10.11
CA LYS A 30 -0.51 -35.30 11.45
C LYS A 30 -0.23 -34.07 12.30
N GLU A 31 0.94 -33.46 12.11
CA GLU A 31 1.40 -32.31 12.87
C GLU A 31 1.66 -31.13 11.94
N LEU A 32 1.22 -29.95 12.37
CA LEU A 32 1.28 -28.71 11.63
C LEU A 32 1.61 -27.57 12.59
N THR A 33 2.32 -26.57 12.09
CA THR A 33 2.62 -25.34 12.82
C THR A 33 1.76 -24.20 12.30
N LEU A 34 1.16 -23.46 13.22
CA LEU A 34 0.44 -22.22 12.97
C LEU A 34 1.23 -21.06 13.54
N GLN A 35 1.67 -20.15 12.69
CA GLN A 35 2.20 -18.84 13.10
C GLN A 35 1.13 -17.80 12.77
N ALA A 36 0.78 -16.97 13.75
CA ALA A 36 -0.25 -15.95 13.58
C ALA A 36 0.31 -14.60 14.02
N ASP A 37 0.04 -13.59 13.21
CA ASP A 37 0.31 -12.18 13.51
C ASP A 37 -0.88 -11.35 13.01
N GLU A 38 -0.91 -10.06 13.28
CA GLU A 38 -1.98 -9.17 12.85
C GLU A 38 -2.17 -9.25 11.32
N GLY A 39 -3.39 -9.57 10.91
CA GLY A 39 -3.78 -9.66 9.50
C GLY A 39 -3.30 -10.92 8.75
N CYS A 40 -2.50 -11.83 9.35
CA CYS A 40 -1.96 -12.99 8.63
C CYS A 40 -1.79 -14.25 9.50
N ILE A 41 -1.99 -15.42 8.89
CA ILE A 41 -1.66 -16.72 9.47
C ILE A 41 -0.85 -17.51 8.46
N LEU A 42 0.29 -18.05 8.88
CA LEU A 42 1.10 -19.01 8.15
C LEU A 42 0.88 -20.41 8.73
N LEU A 43 0.33 -21.30 7.90
CA LEU A 43 0.22 -22.73 8.21
C LEU A 43 1.31 -23.49 7.45
N SER A 44 2.13 -24.25 8.17
CA SER A 44 3.21 -25.05 7.58
C SER A 44 3.36 -26.41 8.25
N HIS A 45 4.24 -27.25 7.69
CA HIS A 45 4.75 -28.43 8.38
C HIS A 45 5.51 -28.01 9.66
N ASP A 46 5.55 -28.90 10.64
CA ASP A 46 6.29 -28.76 11.89
C ASP A 46 7.82 -28.80 11.67
N HIS A 47 8.28 -29.58 10.69
CA HIS A 47 9.70 -29.70 10.33
C HIS A 47 9.90 -29.56 8.82
N LEU A 48 10.01 -28.33 8.30
CA LEU A 48 10.24 -28.12 6.87
C LEU A 48 11.57 -28.76 6.44
N SER A 49 11.55 -29.58 5.40
CA SER A 49 12.77 -30.00 4.72
C SER A 49 13.50 -28.79 4.11
N THR A 50 14.79 -28.90 3.81
CA THR A 50 15.55 -27.82 3.16
C THR A 50 14.87 -27.31 1.88
N ARG A 51 14.30 -28.22 1.09
CA ARG A 51 13.59 -27.86 -0.16
C ARG A 51 12.29 -27.10 0.13
N GLU A 52 11.52 -27.53 1.13
CA GLU A 52 10.29 -26.84 1.52
C GLU A 52 10.60 -25.48 2.13
N ALA A 53 11.61 -25.38 2.98
CA ALA A 53 12.06 -24.11 3.55
C ALA A 53 12.46 -23.10 2.45
N ILE A 54 13.26 -23.52 1.47
CA ILE A 54 13.62 -22.66 0.32
C ILE A 54 12.36 -22.20 -0.43
N LYS A 55 11.42 -23.12 -0.74
CA LYS A 55 10.17 -22.77 -1.42
C LYS A 55 9.31 -21.79 -0.60
N THR A 56 9.19 -22.01 0.71
CA THR A 56 8.44 -21.14 1.61
C THR A 56 9.06 -19.75 1.66
N VAL A 57 10.38 -19.64 1.81
CA VAL A 57 11.09 -18.35 1.80
C VAL A 57 10.89 -17.62 0.48
N THR A 58 11.06 -18.30 -0.66
CA THR A 58 10.81 -17.70 -1.99
C THR A 58 9.36 -17.24 -2.14
N HIS A 59 8.39 -17.99 -1.62
CA HIS A 59 6.99 -17.59 -1.68
C HIS A 59 6.70 -16.37 -0.80
N LEU A 60 7.24 -16.34 0.41
CA LEU A 60 7.08 -15.21 1.34
C LEU A 60 7.71 -13.93 0.78
N ASP A 61 8.86 -14.02 0.11
CA ASP A 61 9.49 -12.88 -0.58
C ASP A 61 8.60 -12.30 -1.70
N GLN A 62 7.95 -13.16 -2.48
CA GLN A 62 6.98 -12.72 -3.49
C GLN A 62 5.76 -12.03 -2.86
N VAL A 63 5.24 -12.58 -1.76
CA VAL A 63 4.12 -11.98 -1.02
C VAL A 63 4.51 -10.63 -0.45
N ALA A 64 5.68 -10.53 0.20
CA ALA A 64 6.22 -9.29 0.75
C ALA A 64 6.39 -8.22 -0.34
N THR A 65 6.96 -8.58 -1.50
CA THR A 65 7.10 -7.68 -2.64
C THR A 65 5.74 -7.15 -3.13
N CYS A 66 4.72 -8.01 -3.21
CA CYS A 66 3.37 -7.60 -3.58
C CYS A 66 2.74 -6.65 -2.56
N LEU A 67 2.93 -6.88 -1.26
CA LEU A 67 2.44 -5.99 -0.21
C LEU A 67 3.14 -4.63 -0.25
N VAL A 68 4.47 -4.61 -0.43
CA VAL A 68 5.24 -3.37 -0.58
C VAL A 68 4.73 -2.56 -1.78
N LYS A 69 4.46 -3.21 -2.92
CA LYS A 69 3.88 -2.51 -4.10
C LYS A 69 2.51 -1.90 -3.79
N GLN A 70 1.63 -2.64 -3.12
CA GLN A 70 0.33 -2.11 -2.70
C GLN A 70 0.47 -0.92 -1.74
N LEU A 71 1.41 -0.98 -0.79
CA LEU A 71 1.70 0.12 0.11
C LEU A 71 2.23 1.35 -0.64
N VAL A 72 3.13 1.16 -1.60
CA VAL A 72 3.65 2.25 -2.45
C VAL A 72 2.53 2.87 -3.27
N GLU A 73 1.65 2.07 -3.88
CA GLU A 73 0.49 2.58 -4.63
C GLU A 73 -0.49 3.34 -3.74
N ALA A 74 -0.83 2.79 -2.57
CA ALA A 74 -1.72 3.43 -1.61
C ALA A 74 -1.12 4.75 -1.07
N SER A 75 0.18 4.74 -0.76
CA SER A 75 0.93 5.93 -0.34
C SER A 75 0.89 7.01 -1.40
N LYS A 76 1.17 6.65 -2.66
CA LYS A 76 1.09 7.60 -3.79
C LYS A 76 -0.31 8.17 -3.97
N LYS A 77 -1.37 7.37 -3.85
CA LYS A 77 -2.75 7.87 -3.99
C LYS A 77 -3.13 8.90 -2.94
N ILE A 78 -2.56 8.83 -1.74
CA ILE A 78 -2.80 9.79 -0.66
C ILE A 78 -1.86 11.00 -0.78
N ALA A 79 -0.64 10.79 -1.26
CA ALA A 79 0.34 11.84 -1.51
C ALA A 79 0.15 12.57 -2.84
N SER A 80 -0.67 12.03 -3.75
CA SER A 80 -1.20 12.78 -4.88
C SER A 80 -1.91 13.99 -4.30
N PRO A 81 -1.52 15.22 -4.68
CA PRO A 81 -2.26 16.39 -4.25
C PRO A 81 -3.74 16.20 -4.64
N PRO A 82 -4.70 16.74 -3.85
CA PRO A 82 -6.03 16.98 -4.41
C PRO A 82 -5.82 17.71 -5.74
N GLU A 83 -6.58 17.34 -6.78
CA GLU A 83 -6.51 17.88 -8.16
C GLU A 83 -5.70 19.17 -8.22
N GLU A 84 -4.51 19.11 -8.85
CA GLU A 84 -3.58 20.22 -9.09
C GLU A 84 -4.06 21.51 -8.43
N CYS A 85 -3.55 21.83 -7.23
CA CYS A 85 -3.60 23.22 -6.80
C CYS A 85 -2.82 23.95 -7.89
N GLU A 86 -3.53 24.47 -8.90
CA GLU A 86 -2.99 25.29 -9.96
C GLU A 86 -2.10 26.31 -9.26
N ASP A 87 -0.87 26.51 -9.74
CA ASP A 87 0.00 27.49 -9.09
C ASP A 87 -0.79 28.80 -9.13
N PRO A 88 -1.00 29.51 -8.00
CA PRO A 88 -1.74 30.77 -8.03
C PRO A 88 -1.13 31.78 -9.00
N LEU A 89 0.13 31.59 -9.40
CA LEU A 89 0.77 32.40 -10.44
C LEU A 89 0.43 31.98 -11.89
N ASP A 90 -0.13 30.79 -12.12
CA ASP A 90 -0.53 30.30 -13.44
C ASP A 90 -1.70 31.11 -14.04
N GLU A 91 -2.47 31.84 -13.23
CA GLU A 91 -3.51 32.75 -13.73
C GLU A 91 -2.94 34.01 -14.40
N PHE A 92 -1.66 34.31 -14.15
CA PHE A 92 -0.99 35.49 -14.64
C PHE A 92 -0.03 35.16 -15.79
N ASP A 93 0.19 36.14 -16.65
CA ASP A 93 1.10 36.02 -17.79
C ASP A 93 2.56 35.84 -17.31
N GLU A 94 3.26 34.84 -17.86
CA GLU A 94 4.63 34.47 -17.47
C GLU A 94 5.62 35.63 -17.65
N ASP A 95 5.48 36.44 -18.72
CA ASP A 95 6.35 37.59 -18.97
C ASP A 95 6.13 38.69 -17.91
N MET A 96 4.90 38.80 -17.38
CA MET A 96 4.58 39.75 -16.30
C MET A 96 5.20 39.31 -14.97
N ILE A 97 5.14 38.01 -14.65
CA ILE A 97 5.78 37.45 -13.44
C ILE A 97 7.29 37.59 -13.52
N GLU A 98 7.91 37.32 -14.68
CA GLU A 98 9.36 37.49 -14.87
C GLU A 98 9.79 38.94 -14.63
N ASN A 99 9.03 39.92 -15.14
CA ASN A 99 9.29 41.34 -14.88
C ASN A 99 9.20 41.70 -13.38
N LEU A 100 8.29 41.11 -12.62
CA LEU A 100 8.19 41.33 -11.18
C LEU A 100 9.41 40.76 -10.44
N VAL A 101 9.86 39.57 -10.84
CA VAL A 101 11.07 38.94 -10.28
C VAL A 101 12.32 39.76 -10.60
N ASP A 102 12.44 40.28 -11.83
CA ASP A 102 13.52 41.19 -12.22
C ASP A 102 13.51 42.50 -11.43
N CYS A 103 12.33 42.94 -10.98
CA CYS A 103 12.15 44.07 -10.08
C CYS A 103 12.38 43.73 -8.59
N GLY A 104 12.69 42.47 -8.28
CA GLY A 104 13.03 41.98 -6.95
C GLY A 104 11.87 41.39 -6.14
N ALA A 105 10.75 41.05 -6.78
CA ALA A 105 9.67 40.30 -6.12
C ALA A 105 10.11 38.85 -5.81
N ASP A 106 9.64 38.33 -4.68
CA ASP A 106 9.83 36.92 -4.29
C ASP A 106 8.63 36.09 -4.77
N PRO A 107 8.80 35.15 -5.73
CA PRO A 107 7.72 34.32 -6.24
C PRO A 107 6.97 33.55 -5.14
N ASP A 108 7.68 33.06 -4.13
CA ASP A 108 7.07 32.29 -3.04
C ASP A 108 6.27 33.21 -2.11
N GLY A 109 6.72 34.45 -1.94
CA GLY A 109 5.97 35.51 -1.24
C GLY A 109 4.68 35.88 -1.96
N LEU A 110 4.70 35.97 -3.30
CA LEU A 110 3.51 36.26 -4.11
C LEU A 110 2.47 35.13 -4.02
N ARG A 111 2.90 33.87 -4.13
CA ARG A 111 2.02 32.71 -3.93
C ARG A 111 1.33 32.73 -2.57
N MET A 112 2.07 33.06 -1.51
CA MET A 112 1.51 33.12 -0.16
C MET A 112 0.45 34.22 -0.02
N LEU A 113 0.67 35.38 -0.65
CA LEU A 113 -0.31 36.48 -0.63
C LEU A 113 -1.60 36.09 -1.35
N LEU A 114 -1.52 35.45 -2.53
CA LEU A 114 -2.69 35.01 -3.28
C LEU A 114 -3.50 33.95 -2.51
N VAL A 115 -2.83 32.98 -1.89
CA VAL A 115 -3.49 31.97 -1.04
C VAL A 115 -4.13 32.61 0.20
N LEU A 116 -3.53 33.66 0.77
CA LEU A 116 -4.12 34.40 1.88
C LEU A 116 -5.38 35.14 1.46
N GLU A 117 -5.38 35.80 0.29
CA GLU A 117 -6.54 36.51 -0.26
C GLU A 117 -7.73 35.57 -0.48
N GLU A 118 -7.51 34.38 -1.06
CA GLU A 118 -8.56 33.38 -1.25
C GLU A 118 -9.15 32.85 0.07
N SER A 119 -8.35 32.83 1.14
CA SER A 119 -8.79 32.40 2.47
C SER A 119 -9.56 33.47 3.25
N GLU A 120 -9.50 34.74 2.84
CA GLU A 120 -10.23 35.85 3.46
C GLU A 120 -11.65 36.02 2.87
N ASP A 121 -11.94 35.37 1.73
CA ASP A 121 -13.22 35.42 1.03
C ASP A 121 -14.20 34.26 1.40
N GLU A 122 -13.84 33.38 2.37
CA GLU A 122 -14.71 32.35 3.01
C GLU A 122 -15.25 32.77 4.39
#